data_AF-A0A8T2LH93-F1
#
_entry.id   AF-A0A8T2LH93-F1
#
_cell.length_a   1.000
_cell.length_b   1.000
_cell.length_c   1.000
_cell.angle_alpha   90.00
_cell.angle_beta   90.00
_cell.angle_gamma   90.00
#
_symmetry.space_group_name_H-M   'P 1'
#
loop_
_entity.id
_entity.type
_entity.pdbx_description
1 polymer ?
#
loop_
_entity_poly.entity_id
_entity_poly.type
_entity_poly.pdbx_seq_one_letter_code
_entity_poly.pdbx_strand_id
1 'polypeptide(L)'
;MPIPHTTVATTNDSDKNGYVAAAQDDYLVRLKALAEKLQLEPRRPTHFDVRAQLETLRAKSLEASVTAKEGQLQKSSLTAKHQGQRHPAESLKGFGSIGEALEWLRKELKEMRVQDQQLACQLMRLHSDLNKLKIEQTCNQHRKMLNDATFELEERDEMLELLCDGPVASGFSLSAPLKLLGITKMNINSRRFSLC
;
A
#
# COMPACT_ATOMS: atom_id res chain seq x y z
N MET A 1 -0.78 -25.36 11.35
CA MET A 1 -0.62 -24.13 12.15
C MET A 1 -1.96 -23.41 12.16
N PRO A 2 -2.60 -23.19 13.32
CA PRO A 2 -3.86 -22.46 13.40
C PRO A 2 -3.62 -20.94 13.34
N ILE A 3 -4.52 -20.22 12.67
CA ILE A 3 -4.50 -18.76 12.52
C ILE A 3 -5.20 -18.15 13.76
N PRO A 4 -4.61 -17.16 14.46
CA PRO A 4 -5.27 -16.55 15.60
C PRO A 4 -6.41 -15.61 15.14
N HIS A 5 -7.58 -15.78 15.75
CA HIS A 5 -8.70 -14.85 15.63
C HIS A 5 -8.48 -13.69 16.61
N THR A 6 -8.31 -12.48 16.09
CA THR A 6 -8.25 -11.27 16.92
C THR A 6 -9.68 -10.80 17.19
N THR A 7 -10.20 -11.09 18.38
CA THR A 7 -11.43 -10.47 18.89
C THR A 7 -11.10 -9.07 19.36
N VAL A 8 -11.49 -8.05 18.59
CA VAL A 8 -11.37 -6.64 19.00
C VAL A 8 -12.50 -6.35 19.99
N ALA A 9 -12.13 -6.09 21.24
CA ALA A 9 -13.04 -5.58 22.26
C ALA A 9 -13.41 -4.12 21.91
N THR A 10 -14.65 -3.88 21.52
CA THR A 10 -15.23 -2.54 21.43
C THR A 10 -15.72 -2.11 22.80
N THR A 11 -14.98 -1.22 23.45
CA THR A 11 -15.48 -0.42 24.57
C THR A 11 -16.42 0.64 24.00
N ASN A 12 -17.72 0.40 24.14
CA ASN A 12 -18.79 1.32 23.76
C ASN A 12 -18.88 2.46 24.78
N ASP A 13 -18.12 3.54 24.58
CA ASP A 13 -18.50 4.86 25.13
C ASP A 13 -19.62 5.43 24.24
N SER A 14 -20.85 5.03 24.55
CA SER A 14 -22.06 5.67 24.04
C SER A 14 -22.21 7.01 24.75
N ASP A 15 -22.29 8.09 23.97
CA ASP A 15 -23.10 9.31 24.25
C ASP A 15 -22.58 10.57 23.54
N LYS A 16 -21.50 10.48 22.74
CA LYS A 16 -21.11 11.58 21.81
C LYS A 16 -21.08 11.20 20.33
N ASN A 17 -21.30 9.93 19.99
CA ASN A 17 -21.16 9.41 18.62
C ASN A 17 -22.44 9.43 17.77
N GLY A 18 -23.63 9.60 18.36
CA GLY A 18 -24.90 9.50 17.64
C GLY A 18 -25.12 10.60 16.60
N TYR A 19 -24.63 11.83 16.86
CA TYR A 19 -24.82 12.96 15.96
C TYR A 19 -23.84 12.97 14.78
N VAL A 20 -22.61 12.49 14.99
CA VAL A 20 -21.57 12.42 13.94
C VAL A 20 -21.80 11.23 13.00
N ALA A 21 -22.27 10.10 13.54
CA ALA A 21 -22.60 8.91 12.72
C ALA A 21 -23.76 9.19 11.75
N ALA A 22 -24.85 9.83 12.21
CA ALA A 22 -25.99 10.18 11.36
C ALA A 22 -25.61 11.11 10.20
N ALA A 23 -24.72 12.09 10.44
CA ALA A 23 -24.24 12.99 9.40
C ALA A 23 -23.30 12.32 8.39
N GLN A 24 -22.52 11.31 8.82
CA GLN A 24 -21.67 10.51 7.93
C GLN A 24 -22.49 9.55 7.06
N ASP A 25 -23.55 8.96 7.62
CA ASP A 25 -24.47 8.10 6.89
C ASP A 25 -25.19 8.89 5.78
N ASP A 26 -25.63 10.12 6.06
CA ASP A 26 -26.22 11.03 5.06
C ASP A 26 -25.24 11.37 3.92
N TYR A 27 -23.95 11.54 4.24
CA TYR A 27 -22.91 11.79 3.24
C TYR A 27 -22.66 10.55 2.35
N LEU A 28 -22.62 9.36 2.94
CA LEU A 28 -22.41 8.11 2.20
C LEU A 28 -23.59 7.77 1.29
N VAL A 29 -24.83 8.05 1.73
CA VAL A 29 -26.04 7.89 0.90
C VAL A 29 -26.00 8.84 -0.31
N ARG A 30 -25.61 10.11 -0.11
CA ARG A 30 -25.43 11.07 -1.21
C ARG A 30 -24.33 10.65 -2.18
N LEU A 31 -23.20 10.17 -1.67
CA LEU A 31 -22.08 9.69 -2.48
C LEU A 31 -22.48 8.47 -3.32
N LYS A 32 -23.21 7.52 -2.73
CA LYS A 32 -23.73 6.33 -3.43
C LYS A 32 -24.70 6.71 -4.54
N ALA A 33 -25.65 7.60 -4.27
CA ALA A 33 -26.61 8.08 -5.26
C ALA A 33 -25.90 8.83 -6.42
N LEU A 34 -24.86 9.60 -6.11
CA LEU A 34 -24.04 10.27 -7.12
C LEU A 34 -23.27 9.24 -7.97
N ALA A 35 -22.63 8.26 -7.35
CA ALA A 35 -21.87 7.22 -8.06
C ALA A 35 -22.77 6.38 -9.00
N GLU A 36 -23.98 6.05 -8.55
CA GLU A 36 -25.00 5.37 -9.35
C GLU A 36 -25.48 6.25 -10.51
N LYS A 37 -25.75 7.54 -10.24
CA LYS A 37 -26.13 8.51 -11.28
C LYS A 37 -25.05 8.70 -12.34
N LEU A 38 -23.78 8.61 -11.94
CA LEU A 38 -22.64 8.69 -12.86
C LEU A 38 -22.26 7.34 -13.48
N GLN A 39 -22.98 6.25 -13.17
CA GLN A 39 -22.68 4.88 -13.60
C GLN A 39 -21.21 4.50 -13.39
N LEU A 40 -20.64 4.97 -12.29
CA LEU A 40 -19.26 4.66 -11.94
C LEU A 40 -19.23 3.20 -11.49
N GLU A 41 -18.86 2.31 -12.39
CA GLU A 41 -18.60 0.93 -11.99
C GLU A 41 -17.48 0.94 -10.94
N PRO A 42 -17.69 0.32 -9.76
CA PRO A 42 -16.68 0.27 -8.69
C PRO A 42 -15.45 -0.58 -9.08
N ARG A 43 -15.40 -1.08 -10.31
CA ARG A 43 -14.37 -1.94 -10.82
C ARG A 43 -13.97 -1.48 -12.22
N ARG A 44 -12.70 -1.09 -12.37
CA ARG A 44 -12.10 -1.00 -13.70
C ARG A 44 -12.05 -2.41 -14.29
N PRO A 45 -12.56 -2.64 -15.52
CA PRO A 45 -12.44 -3.95 -16.16
C PRO A 45 -10.96 -4.31 -16.25
N THR A 46 -10.62 -5.50 -15.76
CA THR A 46 -9.24 -5.99 -15.78
C THR A 46 -8.83 -6.23 -17.23
N HIS A 47 -7.54 -6.13 -17.56
CA HIS A 47 -7.04 -6.38 -18.92
C HIS A 47 -7.57 -7.69 -19.56
N PHE A 48 -7.80 -8.73 -18.75
CA PHE A 48 -8.42 -9.99 -19.18
C PHE A 48 -9.87 -9.84 -19.64
N ASP A 49 -10.67 -9.02 -18.96
CA ASP A 49 -12.08 -8.76 -19.28
C ASP A 49 -12.19 -8.02 -20.62
N VAL A 50 -11.30 -7.03 -20.84
CA VAL A 50 -11.21 -6.30 -22.11
C VAL A 50 -10.78 -7.23 -23.26
N ARG A 51 -9.83 -8.12 -23.01
CA ARG A 51 -9.39 -9.11 -24.00
C ARG A 51 -10.51 -10.09 -24.37
N ALA A 52 -11.26 -10.57 -23.37
CA ALA A 52 -12.41 -11.45 -23.60
C ALA A 52 -13.49 -10.75 -24.44
N GLN A 53 -13.79 -9.48 -24.16
CA GLN A 53 -14.75 -8.70 -24.97
C GLN A 53 -14.32 -8.59 -26.43
N LEU A 54 -13.04 -8.31 -26.71
CA LEU A 54 -12.53 -8.26 -28.09
C LEU A 54 -12.63 -9.62 -28.79
N GLU A 55 -12.36 -10.72 -28.09
CA GLU A 55 -12.51 -12.07 -28.62
C GLU A 55 -14.00 -12.38 -28.92
N THR A 56 -14.94 -11.94 -28.09
CA THR A 56 -16.38 -12.10 -28.38
C THR A 56 -16.84 -11.28 -29.57
N LEU A 57 -16.33 -10.05 -29.74
CA LEU A 57 -16.65 -9.20 -30.90
C LEU A 57 -16.08 -9.81 -32.19
N ARG A 58 -14.88 -10.38 -32.11
CA ARG A 58 -14.26 -11.09 -33.22
C ARG A 58 -15.05 -12.34 -33.61
N ALA A 59 -15.48 -13.14 -32.64
CA ALA A 59 -16.33 -14.32 -32.89
C ALA A 59 -17.67 -13.92 -33.52
N LYS A 60 -18.36 -12.90 -32.98
CA LYS A 60 -19.59 -12.35 -33.56
C LYS A 60 -19.42 -11.84 -34.99
N SER A 61 -18.27 -11.24 -35.31
CA SER A 61 -17.94 -10.82 -36.68
C SER A 61 -17.74 -12.01 -37.62
N LEU A 62 -17.20 -13.14 -37.14
CA LEU A 62 -17.11 -14.37 -37.93
C LEU A 62 -18.48 -15.02 -38.12
N GLU A 63 -19.30 -15.10 -37.06
CA GLU A 63 -20.67 -15.65 -37.15
C GLU A 63 -21.58 -14.85 -38.07
N ALA A 64 -21.45 -13.51 -38.10
CA ALA A 64 -22.13 -12.66 -39.08
C ALA A 64 -21.68 -12.93 -40.53
N SER A 65 -20.45 -13.43 -40.72
CA SER A 65 -19.94 -13.85 -42.03
C SER A 65 -20.36 -15.27 -42.41
N VAL A 66 -20.64 -16.15 -41.43
CA VAL A 66 -21.06 -17.55 -41.65
C VAL A 66 -22.57 -17.64 -41.87
N THR A 67 -23.37 -16.86 -41.13
CA THR A 67 -24.83 -16.77 -41.31
C THR A 67 -25.23 -16.09 -42.63
N ALA A 68 -24.34 -15.32 -43.26
CA ALA A 68 -24.51 -14.82 -44.63
C ALA A 68 -24.17 -15.88 -45.72
N LYS A 69 -23.69 -17.06 -45.34
CA LYS A 69 -23.22 -18.13 -46.24
C LYS A 69 -24.05 -19.42 -46.15
N GLU A 70 -25.05 -19.52 -45.30
CA GLU A 70 -26.01 -20.63 -45.27
C GLU A 70 -27.25 -20.30 -46.10
N GLY A 71 -27.07 -20.28 -47.43
CA GLY A 71 -28.17 -20.08 -48.35
C GLY A 71 -27.71 -19.78 -49.77
N GLN A 72 -26.96 -20.70 -50.39
CA GLN A 72 -27.12 -21.14 -51.79
C GLN A 72 -25.90 -22.00 -52.16
N LEU A 73 -26.06 -23.32 -52.13
CA LEU A 73 -25.20 -24.23 -52.89
C LEU A 73 -25.68 -24.19 -54.35
N GLN A 74 -25.06 -23.38 -55.20
CA GLN A 74 -25.06 -23.62 -56.64
C GLN A 74 -23.64 -23.50 -57.21
N LYS A 75 -23.21 -24.62 -57.80
CA LYS A 75 -22.08 -24.69 -58.72
C LYS A 75 -22.34 -23.74 -59.88
N SER A 76 -21.49 -22.74 -60.05
CA SER A 76 -21.19 -22.18 -61.36
C SER A 76 -19.70 -21.87 -61.43
N SER A 77 -18.99 -22.81 -62.03
CA SER A 77 -17.71 -22.58 -62.68
C SER A 77 -17.91 -21.51 -63.73
N LEU A 78 -17.44 -20.29 -63.48
CA LEU A 78 -17.06 -19.34 -64.52
C LEU A 78 -15.86 -18.54 -64.03
N THR A 79 -14.78 -18.67 -64.80
CA THR A 79 -13.57 -17.87 -64.77
C THR A 79 -13.89 -16.38 -64.75
N ALA A 80 -13.91 -15.77 -63.57
CA ALA A 80 -13.94 -14.32 -63.42
C ALA A 80 -12.51 -13.85 -63.12
N LYS A 81 -11.84 -13.33 -64.16
CA LYS A 81 -10.71 -12.41 -64.02
C LYS A 81 -11.20 -11.23 -63.17
N HIS A 82 -11.10 -11.34 -61.85
CA HIS A 82 -11.03 -10.15 -61.02
C HIS A 82 -9.62 -9.62 -61.19
N GLN A 83 -9.46 -8.76 -62.20
CA GLN A 83 -8.55 -7.62 -62.08
C GLN A 83 -8.72 -7.12 -60.66
N GLY A 84 -7.70 -7.32 -59.83
CA GLY A 84 -7.57 -6.66 -58.55
C GLY A 84 -7.50 -5.17 -58.85
N GLN A 85 -8.68 -4.55 -59.00
CA GLN A 85 -8.92 -3.15 -58.75
C GLN A 85 -8.51 -2.92 -57.31
N ARG A 86 -7.20 -2.73 -57.15
CA ARG A 86 -6.56 -2.14 -56.00
C ARG A 86 -7.23 -0.79 -55.89
N HIS A 87 -8.26 -0.72 -55.05
CA HIS A 87 -8.85 0.55 -54.63
C HIS A 87 -7.67 1.50 -54.38
N PRO A 88 -7.59 2.63 -55.09
CA PRO A 88 -6.58 3.62 -54.74
C PRO A 88 -6.95 3.97 -53.31
N ALA A 89 -6.09 3.58 -52.38
CA ALA A 89 -6.16 4.03 -51.01
C ALA A 89 -6.36 5.53 -51.11
N GLU A 90 -7.56 6.00 -50.76
CA GLU A 90 -7.83 7.41 -50.61
C GLU A 90 -6.66 7.95 -49.83
N SER A 91 -5.87 8.76 -50.54
CA SER A 91 -4.54 9.21 -50.18
C SER A 91 -4.49 9.42 -48.67
N LEU A 92 -3.73 8.58 -47.96
CA LEU A 92 -3.43 8.76 -46.54
C LEU A 92 -2.99 10.21 -46.41
N LYS A 93 -3.88 11.05 -45.90
CA LYS A 93 -3.83 12.50 -46.04
C LYS A 93 -2.58 13.01 -45.30
N GLY A 94 -1.46 13.07 -46.00
CA GLY A 94 -0.13 13.41 -45.46
C GLY A 94 1.02 12.42 -45.72
N PHE A 95 0.78 11.19 -46.20
CA PHE A 95 1.84 10.20 -46.47
C PHE A 95 1.84 9.78 -47.94
N GLY A 96 3.02 9.74 -48.57
CA GLY A 96 3.21 9.35 -49.97
C GLY A 96 2.97 7.87 -50.24
N SER A 97 3.05 7.02 -49.21
CA SER A 97 2.67 5.60 -49.29
C SER A 97 2.26 5.02 -47.93
N ILE A 98 1.56 3.88 -47.94
CA ILE A 98 1.26 3.10 -46.71
C ILE A 98 2.54 2.65 -45.99
N GLY A 99 3.63 2.37 -46.74
CA GLY A 99 4.92 1.98 -46.17
C GLY A 99 5.55 3.10 -45.35
N GLU A 100 5.51 4.31 -45.89
CA GLU A 100 6.00 5.53 -45.22
C GLU A 100 5.23 5.81 -43.91
N ALA A 101 3.90 5.67 -43.93
CA ALA A 101 3.09 5.82 -42.72
C ALA A 101 3.45 4.78 -41.63
N LEU A 102 3.72 3.53 -42.03
CA LEU A 102 4.13 2.47 -41.10
C LEU A 102 5.56 2.67 -40.58
N GLU A 103 6.47 3.19 -41.38
CA GLU A 103 7.82 3.56 -40.93
C GLU A 103 7.78 4.72 -39.93
N TRP A 104 6.97 5.74 -40.21
CA TRP A 104 6.73 6.84 -39.27
C TRP A 104 6.19 6.33 -37.94
N LEU A 105 5.13 5.50 -37.96
CA LEU A 105 4.54 4.95 -36.75
C LEU A 105 5.53 4.08 -35.94
N ARG A 106 6.39 3.32 -36.63
CA ARG A 106 7.46 2.56 -35.95
C ARG A 106 8.51 3.46 -35.31
N LYS A 107 8.86 4.58 -35.96
CA LYS A 107 9.79 5.57 -35.41
C LYS A 107 9.17 6.24 -34.18
N GLU A 108 7.92 6.68 -34.30
CA GLU A 108 7.17 7.32 -33.22
C GLU A 108 7.04 6.39 -32.00
N LEU A 109 6.65 5.13 -32.19
CA LEU A 109 6.56 4.16 -31.10
C LEU A 109 7.92 3.89 -30.42
N LYS A 110 9.03 3.91 -31.18
CA LYS A 110 10.37 3.78 -30.61
C LYS A 110 10.72 5.00 -29.76
N GLU A 111 10.38 6.20 -30.23
CA GLU A 111 10.61 7.45 -29.51
C GLU A 111 9.80 7.53 -28.22
N MET A 112 8.49 7.21 -28.29
CA MET A 112 7.64 7.09 -27.12
C MET A 112 8.18 6.06 -26.11
N ARG A 113 8.66 4.91 -26.58
CA ARG A 113 9.27 3.90 -25.69
C ARG A 113 10.52 4.43 -24.99
N VAL A 114 11.36 5.20 -25.67
CA VAL A 114 12.56 5.79 -25.05
C VAL A 114 12.16 6.80 -23.98
N GLN A 115 11.15 7.64 -24.24
CA GLN A 115 10.63 8.59 -23.25
C GLN A 115 10.07 7.87 -22.02
N ASP A 116 9.28 6.81 -22.19
CA ASP A 116 8.75 6.01 -21.08
C ASP A 116 9.86 5.37 -20.24
N GLN A 117 10.92 4.87 -20.89
CA GLN A 117 12.08 4.31 -20.19
C GLN A 117 12.82 5.37 -19.37
N GLN A 118 12.98 6.58 -19.92
CA GLN A 118 13.60 7.70 -19.21
C GLN A 118 12.75 8.11 -18.01
N LEU A 119 11.43 8.23 -18.19
CA LEU A 119 10.51 8.57 -17.10
C LEU A 119 10.52 7.50 -16.01
N ALA A 120 10.50 6.22 -16.36
CA ALA A 120 10.59 5.12 -15.40
C ALA A 120 11.91 5.19 -14.61
N CYS A 121 13.03 5.46 -15.28
CA CYS A 121 14.32 5.67 -14.60
C CYS A 121 14.28 6.85 -13.62
N GLN A 122 13.66 7.97 -13.99
CA GLN A 122 13.50 9.14 -13.13
C GLN A 122 12.63 8.82 -11.91
N LEU A 123 11.49 8.16 -12.12
CA LEU A 123 10.60 7.75 -11.03
C LEU A 123 11.32 6.82 -10.06
N MET A 124 12.08 5.83 -10.54
CA MET A 124 12.83 4.93 -9.67
C MET A 124 13.86 5.68 -8.81
N ARG A 125 14.55 6.69 -9.37
CA ARG A 125 15.49 7.54 -8.61
C ARG A 125 14.79 8.37 -7.54
N LEU A 126 13.69 9.03 -7.90
CA LEU A 126 12.88 9.78 -6.94
C LEU A 126 12.35 8.88 -5.81
N HIS A 127 11.93 7.67 -6.15
CA HIS A 127 11.46 6.70 -5.17
C HIS A 127 12.57 6.25 -4.21
N SER A 128 13.80 6.06 -4.71
CA SER A 128 14.95 5.77 -3.84
C SER A 128 15.31 6.94 -2.94
N ASP A 129 15.29 8.17 -3.47
CA ASP A 129 15.59 9.38 -2.71
C ASP A 129 14.56 9.62 -1.61
N LEU A 130 13.28 9.45 -1.93
CA LEU A 130 12.18 9.53 -0.97
C LEU A 130 12.29 8.47 0.12
N ASN A 131 12.67 7.23 -0.23
CA ASN A 131 12.89 6.18 0.76
C ASN A 131 14.08 6.50 1.67
N LYS A 132 15.18 7.00 1.11
CA LYS A 132 16.34 7.45 1.90
C LYS A 132 15.94 8.56 2.88
N LEU A 133 15.23 9.57 2.41
CA LEU A 133 14.79 10.69 3.23
C LEU A 133 13.81 10.25 4.33
N LYS A 134 12.89 9.32 4.03
CA LYS A 134 12.01 8.72 5.04
C LYS A 134 12.78 7.99 6.12
N ILE A 135 13.79 7.19 5.75
CA ILE A 135 14.64 6.50 6.73
C ILE A 135 15.35 7.54 7.60
N GLU A 136 15.98 8.55 7.00
CA GLU A 136 16.66 9.63 7.73
C GLU A 136 15.70 10.36 8.69
N GLN A 137 14.46 10.65 8.27
CA GLN A 137 13.44 11.26 9.11
C GLN A 137 13.12 10.38 10.32
N THR A 138 12.87 9.08 10.11
CA THR A 138 12.55 8.15 11.21
C THR A 138 13.73 7.97 12.18
N CYS A 139 14.96 7.92 11.67
CA CYS A 139 16.16 7.86 12.49
C CYS A 139 16.33 9.14 13.32
N ASN A 140 16.11 10.32 12.73
CA ASN A 140 16.19 11.59 13.44
C ASN A 140 15.11 11.70 14.52
N GLN A 141 13.88 11.28 14.23
CA GLN A 141 12.81 11.24 15.21
C GLN A 141 13.16 10.30 16.37
N HIS A 142 13.66 9.11 16.09
CA HIS A 142 14.08 8.16 17.11
C HIS A 142 15.22 8.71 17.97
N ARG A 143 16.23 9.34 17.35
CA ARG A 143 17.32 10.00 18.07
C ARG A 143 16.82 11.06 19.03
N LYS A 144 15.85 11.88 18.60
CA LYS A 144 15.23 12.89 19.46
C LYS A 144 14.54 12.23 20.66
N MET A 145 13.73 11.20 20.44
CA MET A 145 13.06 10.48 21.53
C MET A 145 14.05 9.86 22.53
N LEU A 146 15.15 9.28 22.05
CA LEU A 146 16.21 8.77 22.92
C LEU A 146 16.85 9.88 23.75
N ASN A 147 17.18 11.00 23.11
CA ASN A 147 17.74 12.15 23.82
C ASN A 147 16.77 12.71 24.88
N ASP A 148 15.49 12.83 24.55
CA ASP A 148 14.45 13.29 25.48
C ASP A 148 14.38 12.35 26.70
N ALA A 149 14.38 11.02 26.47
CA ALA A 149 14.38 10.04 27.54
C ALA A 149 15.67 10.05 28.39
N THR A 150 16.83 10.26 27.76
CA THR A 150 18.11 10.40 28.48
C THR A 150 18.09 11.65 29.36
N PHE A 151 17.60 12.78 28.83
CA PHE A 151 17.50 14.03 29.60
C PHE A 151 16.55 13.88 30.79
N GLU A 152 15.38 13.26 30.61
CA GLU A 152 14.47 12.96 31.75
C GLU A 152 15.12 12.06 32.81
N LEU A 153 16.00 11.13 32.41
CA LEU A 153 16.73 10.28 33.34
C LEU A 153 17.79 11.08 34.11
N GLU A 154 18.56 11.91 33.42
CA GLU A 154 19.57 12.80 34.00
C GLU A 154 18.92 13.78 35.01
N GLU A 155 17.80 14.42 34.65
CA GLU A 155 17.06 15.27 35.57
C GLU A 155 16.60 14.52 36.84
N ARG A 156 16.16 13.26 36.69
CA ARG A 156 15.78 12.44 37.85
C ARG A 156 16.99 12.07 38.71
N ASP A 157 18.13 11.79 38.10
CA ASP A 157 19.37 11.45 38.80
C ASP A 157 19.92 12.67 39.56
N GLU A 158 19.96 13.85 38.94
CA GLU A 158 20.32 15.13 39.59
C GLU A 158 19.36 15.47 40.75
N MET A 159 18.05 15.25 40.57
CA MET A 159 17.05 15.39 41.63
C MET A 159 17.27 14.38 42.77
N LEU A 160 17.71 13.17 42.46
CA LEU A 160 18.07 12.13 43.45
C LEU A 160 19.35 12.50 44.20
N GLU A 161 20.38 13.01 43.53
CA GLU A 161 21.62 13.48 44.16
C GLU A 161 21.35 14.61 45.16
N LEU A 162 20.50 15.58 44.81
CA LEU A 162 20.10 16.66 45.72
C LEU A 162 19.27 16.15 46.91
N LEU A 163 18.45 15.10 46.72
CA LEU A 163 17.70 14.45 47.80
C LEU A 163 18.59 13.55 48.69
N CYS A 164 19.75 13.14 48.18
CA CYS A 164 20.70 12.25 48.86
C CYS A 164 21.71 12.97 49.77
N ASP A 165 21.54 14.28 50.02
CA ASP A 165 22.25 15.01 51.09
C ASP A 165 21.82 14.57 52.52
N GLY A 166 20.96 13.55 52.65
CA GLY A 166 20.76 12.81 53.89
C GLY A 166 21.94 11.87 54.15
N PRO A 167 22.44 11.76 55.40
CA PRO A 167 23.75 11.14 55.66
C PRO A 167 23.80 9.72 55.11
N VAL A 168 24.78 9.46 54.25
CA VAL A 168 25.14 8.15 53.72
C VAL A 168 25.54 7.24 54.89
N ALA A 169 24.54 6.64 55.52
CA ALA A 169 24.68 5.60 56.52
C ALA A 169 23.59 4.55 56.31
N SER A 170 23.44 4.07 55.08
CA SER A 170 22.73 2.82 54.84
C SER A 170 23.46 1.94 53.83
N GLY A 171 24.78 1.82 54.02
CA GLY A 171 25.53 0.70 53.46
C GLY A 171 25.00 -0.61 54.05
N PHE A 172 24.49 -1.49 53.19
CA PHE A 172 24.35 -2.94 53.44
C PHE A 172 23.70 -3.35 54.77
N SER A 173 22.69 -2.61 55.18
CA SER A 173 21.97 -2.93 56.40
C SER A 173 20.83 -3.89 56.05
N LEU A 174 20.84 -5.07 56.67
CA LEU A 174 19.81 -6.11 56.54
C LEU A 174 18.40 -5.49 56.46
N SER A 175 17.53 -6.09 55.63
CA SER A 175 16.17 -5.61 55.40
C SER A 175 15.51 -5.19 56.71
N ALA A 176 14.75 -4.09 56.67
CA ALA A 176 14.10 -3.48 57.84
C ALA A 176 13.44 -4.48 58.83
N PRO A 177 12.84 -5.62 58.41
CA PRO A 177 12.28 -6.61 59.34
C PRO A 177 13.32 -7.21 60.30
N LEU A 178 14.55 -7.46 59.85
CA LEU A 178 15.58 -8.11 60.66
C LEU A 178 16.17 -7.18 61.72
N LYS A 179 16.20 -5.87 61.45
CA LYS A 179 16.62 -4.84 62.42
C LYS A 179 15.64 -4.74 63.59
N LEU A 180 14.34 -4.79 63.31
CA LEU A 180 13.30 -4.71 64.34
C LEU A 180 13.39 -5.91 65.31
N LEU A 181 13.83 -7.06 64.81
CA LEU A 181 14.09 -8.27 65.58
C LEU A 181 15.47 -8.28 66.27
N GLY A 182 16.25 -7.19 66.17
CA GLY A 182 17.59 -7.09 66.76
C GLY A 182 18.66 -7.95 66.07
N ILE A 183 18.37 -8.48 64.88
CA ILE A 183 19.26 -9.40 64.17
C ILE A 183 20.26 -8.59 63.34
N THR A 184 21.54 -8.76 63.67
CA THR A 184 22.66 -8.12 62.95
C THR A 184 23.39 -9.14 62.06
N LYS A 185 24.20 -8.65 61.12
CA LYS A 185 25.01 -9.49 60.20
C LYS A 185 25.94 -10.44 60.96
N MET A 186 26.40 -10.03 62.15
CA MET A 186 27.20 -10.84 63.07
C MET A 186 26.41 -12.04 63.65
N ASN A 187 25.12 -11.84 63.90
CA ASN A 187 24.21 -12.84 64.44
C ASN A 187 23.97 -13.98 63.42
N ILE A 188 23.80 -13.63 62.13
CA ILE A 188 23.58 -14.60 61.05
C ILE A 188 24.87 -15.36 60.70
N ASN A 189 26.02 -14.69 60.64
CA ASN A 189 27.28 -15.33 60.24
C ASN A 189 27.87 -16.27 61.29
N SER A 190 27.48 -16.18 62.56
CA SER A 190 28.05 -17.00 63.63
C SER A 190 27.28 -18.29 63.93
N ARG A 191 26.10 -18.54 63.31
CA ARG A 191 25.28 -19.77 63.49
C ARG A 191 25.26 -20.30 64.94
N ARG A 192 25.13 -19.42 65.92
CA ARG A 192 25.03 -19.80 67.34
C ARG A 192 23.68 -19.37 67.86
N PHE A 193 22.67 -20.18 67.57
CA PHE A 193 21.46 -20.18 68.37
C PHE A 193 21.82 -20.86 69.70
N SER A 194 22.05 -20.09 70.76
CA SER A 194 21.93 -20.61 72.11
C SER A 194 20.46 -20.53 72.49
N LEU A 195 19.80 -21.68 72.58
CA LEU A 195 18.44 -21.79 73.12
C LEU A 195 18.54 -21.83 74.66
N CYS A 196 17.69 -21.05 75.33
CA CYS A 196 17.22 -21.34 76.69
C CYS A 196 15.90 -22.11 76.57
#